data_AF-A0A0T0M8N3-F1
#
_entry.id   AF-A0A0T0M8N3-F1
#
_cell.length_a   1.000
_cell.length_b   1.000
_cell.length_c   1.000
_cell.angle_alpha   90.00
_cell.angle_beta   90.00
_cell.angle_gamma   90.00
#
_symmetry.space_group_name_H-M   'P 1'
#
loop_
_entity.id
_entity.type
_entity.pdbx_description
1 polymer ?
#
loop_
_entity_poly.entity_id
_entity_poly.type
_entity_poly.pdbx_seq_one_letter_code
_entity_poly.pdbx_strand_id
1 'polypeptide(L)'
;MSLFGKIFGDKKEDNDSSLPLWKLIESESDLEKAIEVSQNKTVAIFKHSTRCFISKTVLKNFEAELRENTNLDAELYFLDLIAHRAVSNKIAEDLGVRHESPQLLVLQNGTVKNSASHQDISISQITA
;
A
#
# COMPACT_ATOMS: atom_id res chain seq x y z
N MET A 1 1.21 27.57 36.57
CA MET A 1 2.53 27.35 35.94
C MET A 1 2.88 25.87 36.04
N SER A 2 3.46 25.33 34.96
CA SER A 2 4.07 24.00 34.81
C SER A 2 3.19 22.78 35.10
N LEU A 3 2.50 22.34 34.04
CA LEU A 3 2.12 20.95 33.81
C LEU A 3 3.22 20.29 32.95
N PHE A 4 3.38 18.97 33.12
CA PHE A 4 4.15 18.03 32.29
C PHE A 4 5.65 17.88 32.59
N GLY A 5 5.93 17.08 33.61
CA GLY A 5 7.18 16.35 33.73
C GLY A 5 7.00 14.87 33.32
N LYS A 6 8.02 14.34 32.64
CA LYS A 6 8.30 12.91 32.40
C LYS A 6 7.41 12.19 31.37
N ILE A 7 7.69 12.51 30.12
CA ILE A 7 7.66 11.55 29.01
C ILE A 7 9.09 11.02 28.91
N PHE A 8 9.30 9.71 29.09
CA PHE A 8 10.38 8.86 28.55
C PHE A 8 10.56 7.65 29.47
N GLY A 9 10.08 6.49 29.03
CA GLY A 9 10.27 5.25 29.77
C GLY A 9 9.30 4.14 29.39
N ASP A 10 9.19 3.84 28.10
CA ASP A 10 8.99 2.46 27.63
C ASP A 10 9.36 2.41 26.15
N LYS A 11 10.61 2.05 25.85
CA LYS A 11 10.93 1.54 24.52
C LYS A 11 10.34 0.14 24.46
N LYS A 12 9.09 0.02 23.98
CA LYS A 12 8.68 -1.22 23.33
C LYS A 12 9.36 -1.26 21.98
N GLU A 13 10.41 -2.05 21.90
CA GLU A 13 10.84 -2.64 20.65
C GLU A 13 9.70 -3.54 20.17
N ASP A 14 8.83 -2.98 19.33
CA ASP A 14 7.90 -3.78 18.53
C ASP A 14 8.74 -4.56 17.51
N ASN A 15 9.19 -5.75 17.92
CA ASN A 15 9.64 -6.81 17.02
C ASN A 15 8.41 -7.28 16.21
N ASP A 16 8.06 -6.50 15.18
CA ASP A 16 6.95 -6.80 14.29
C ASP A 16 7.42 -7.69 13.13
N SER A 17 7.63 -8.96 13.45
CA SER A 17 7.93 -10.02 12.48
C SER A 17 6.74 -10.36 11.55
N SER A 18 5.71 -9.51 11.50
CA SER A 18 4.46 -9.74 10.78
C SER A 18 4.09 -8.61 9.81
N LEU A 19 5.05 -7.74 9.45
CA LEU A 19 4.84 -6.82 8.34
C LEU A 19 4.42 -7.63 7.09
N PRO A 20 3.41 -7.18 6.33
CA PRO A 20 3.17 -7.75 5.02
C PRO A 20 4.47 -7.67 4.22
N LEU A 21 4.83 -8.75 3.54
CA LEU A 21 6.00 -8.81 2.68
C LEU A 21 5.74 -7.97 1.43
N TRP A 22 5.76 -6.65 1.60
CA TRP A 22 5.63 -5.67 0.53
C TRP A 22 6.73 -5.90 -0.49
N LYS A 23 6.35 -6.15 -1.74
CA LYS A 23 7.24 -6.07 -2.88
C LYS A 23 7.32 -4.60 -3.32
N LEU A 24 8.51 -4.03 -3.34
CA LEU A 24 8.67 -2.62 -3.71
C LEU A 24 8.56 -2.45 -5.23
N ILE A 25 7.91 -1.37 -5.64
CA ILE A 25 7.95 -0.88 -7.02
C ILE A 25 8.82 0.37 -7.03
N GLU A 26 10.04 0.26 -7.57
CA GLU A 26 11.00 1.39 -7.63
C GLU A 26 11.31 1.79 -9.08
N SER A 27 10.99 0.91 -10.03
CA SER A 27 11.25 1.09 -11.46
C SER A 27 10.04 0.66 -12.31
N GLU A 28 10.07 1.02 -13.60
CA GLU A 28 9.07 0.56 -14.57
C GLU A 28 9.10 -0.96 -14.75
N SER A 29 10.27 -1.59 -14.63
CA SER A 29 10.39 -3.05 -14.70
C SER A 29 9.66 -3.74 -13.53
N ASP A 30 9.65 -3.13 -12.35
CA ASP A 30 8.91 -3.69 -11.21
C ASP A 30 7.40 -3.55 -11.38
N LEU A 31 6.95 -2.47 -12.03
CA LEU A 31 5.56 -2.31 -12.45
C LEU A 31 5.16 -3.38 -13.47
N GLU A 32 5.96 -3.58 -14.52
CA GLU A 32 5.72 -4.62 -15.53
C GLU A 32 5.59 -6.00 -14.90
N LYS A 33 6.50 -6.35 -13.97
CA LYS A 33 6.42 -7.61 -13.20
C LYS A 33 5.14 -7.70 -12.38
N ALA A 34 4.73 -6.62 -11.70
CA ALA A 34 3.50 -6.62 -10.91
C ALA A 34 2.26 -6.87 -11.80
N ILE A 35 2.23 -6.28 -13.00
CA ILE A 35 1.16 -6.51 -13.98
C ILE A 35 1.22 -7.94 -14.53
N GLU A 36 2.39 -8.48 -14.81
CA GLU A 36 2.57 -9.86 -15.28
C GLU A 36 2.11 -10.88 -14.23
N VAL A 37 2.51 -10.70 -12.96
CA VAL A 37 2.03 -11.54 -11.84
C VAL A 37 0.51 -11.51 -11.76
N SER A 38 -0.10 -10.35 -12.01
CA SER A 38 -1.55 -10.20 -11.97
C SER A 38 -2.32 -11.09 -12.96
N GLN A 39 -1.63 -11.65 -13.97
CA GLN A 39 -2.20 -12.63 -14.90
C GLN A 39 -2.53 -13.98 -14.25
N ASN A 40 -1.81 -14.32 -13.17
CA ASN A 40 -1.92 -15.63 -12.53
C ASN A 40 -2.41 -15.54 -11.07
N LYS A 41 -2.24 -14.40 -10.41
CA LYS A 41 -2.59 -14.20 -9.01
C LYS A 41 -3.07 -12.77 -8.78
N THR A 42 -3.97 -12.55 -7.82
CA THR A 42 -4.39 -11.19 -7.45
C THR A 42 -3.19 -10.36 -6.97
N VAL A 43 -3.03 -9.16 -7.49
CA VAL A 43 -1.98 -8.21 -7.10
C VAL A 43 -2.63 -6.95 -6.54
N ALA A 44 -2.16 -6.47 -5.40
CA ALA A 44 -2.60 -5.21 -4.82
C ALA A 44 -1.43 -4.22 -4.75
N ILE A 45 -1.54 -3.10 -5.45
CA ILE A 45 -0.54 -2.03 -5.46
C ILE A 45 -1.01 -0.90 -4.55
N PHE A 46 -0.26 -0.63 -3.48
CA PHE A 46 -0.48 0.49 -2.58
C PHE A 46 0.47 1.64 -2.95
N LYS A 47 -0.10 2.76 -3.40
CA LYS A 47 0.64 4.00 -3.69
C LYS A 47 0.61 4.91 -2.47
N HIS A 48 1.75 5.07 -1.83
CA HIS A 48 1.89 5.82 -0.59
C HIS A 48 2.66 7.12 -0.79
N SER A 49 2.15 8.22 -0.22
CA SER A 49 2.89 9.48 -0.10
C SER A 49 3.48 9.61 1.31
N THR A 50 4.81 9.52 1.42
CA THR A 50 5.55 9.61 2.70
C THR A 50 5.45 10.97 3.39
N ARG A 51 4.96 12.00 2.69
CA ARG A 51 4.78 13.35 3.22
C ARG A 51 3.33 13.69 3.58
N CYS A 52 2.38 12.79 3.34
CA CYS A 52 0.96 13.01 3.61
C CYS A 52 0.54 12.27 4.90
N PHE A 53 0.08 13.03 5.90
CA PHE A 53 -0.38 12.43 7.17
C PHE A 53 -1.52 11.43 6.98
N ILE A 54 -2.49 11.74 6.10
CA ILE A 54 -3.60 10.83 5.77
C ILE A 54 -3.05 9.53 5.18
N SER A 55 -2.09 9.61 4.26
CA SER A 55 -1.47 8.43 3.65
C SER A 55 -0.77 7.53 4.66
N LYS A 56 -0.14 8.11 5.69
CA LYS A 56 0.49 7.37 6.80
C LYS A 56 -0.54 6.65 7.66
N THR A 57 -1.62 7.33 8.02
CA THR A 57 -2.68 6.74 8.85
C THR A 57 -3.39 5.61 8.11
N VAL A 58 -3.71 5.80 6.83
CA VAL A 58 -4.38 4.78 6.01
C VAL A 58 -3.48 3.55 5.80
N LEU A 59 -2.18 3.74 5.51
CA LEU A 59 -1.24 2.62 5.41
C LEU A 59 -1.20 1.80 6.70
N LYS A 60 -1.08 2.46 7.86
CA LYS A 60 -1.06 1.79 9.16
C LYS A 60 -2.33 0.97 9.41
N ASN A 61 -3.50 1.53 9.09
CA ASN A 61 -4.77 0.83 9.27
C ASN A 61 -4.86 -0.38 8.33
N PHE A 62 -4.48 -0.21 7.07
CA PHE A 62 -4.45 -1.28 6.09
C PHE A 62 -3.50 -2.42 6.50
N GLU A 63 -2.30 -2.09 7.00
CA GLU A 63 -1.37 -3.09 7.55
C GLU A 63 -1.89 -3.80 8.79
N ALA A 64 -2.72 -3.14 9.62
CA ALA A 64 -3.39 -3.79 10.74
C ALA A 64 -4.47 -4.78 10.24
N GLU A 65 -5.30 -4.38 9.26
CA GLU A 65 -6.27 -5.28 8.63
C GLU A 65 -5.61 -6.51 8.01
N LEU A 66 -4.46 -6.34 7.35
CA LEU A 66 -3.68 -7.44 6.78
C LEU A 66 -3.22 -8.46 7.83
N ARG A 67 -2.78 -8.00 9.01
CA ARG A 67 -2.35 -8.89 10.11
C ARG A 67 -3.49 -9.71 10.69
N GLU A 68 -4.69 -9.14 10.71
CA GLU A 68 -5.90 -9.83 11.16
C GLU A 68 -6.40 -10.86 10.13
N ASN A 69 -5.94 -10.76 8.87
CA ASN A 69 -6.39 -11.58 7.75
C ASN A 69 -5.23 -12.38 7.11
N THR A 70 -4.74 -13.40 7.83
CA THR A 70 -3.55 -14.19 7.45
C THR A 70 -3.72 -15.08 6.21
N ASN A 71 -4.94 -15.24 5.69
CA ASN A 71 -5.25 -16.10 4.53
C ASN A 71 -5.45 -15.31 3.22
N LEU A 72 -4.84 -14.13 3.09
CA LEU A 72 -4.97 -13.33 1.88
C LEU A 72 -4.21 -13.96 0.71
N ASP A 73 -4.93 -14.44 -0.30
CA ASP A 73 -4.31 -14.95 -1.55
C ASP A 73 -4.05 -13.83 -2.56
N ALA A 74 -3.20 -12.89 -2.17
CA ALA A 74 -2.76 -11.79 -3.04
C ALA A 74 -1.28 -11.47 -2.82
N GLU A 75 -0.64 -10.95 -3.85
CA GLU A 75 0.67 -10.32 -3.71
C GLU A 75 0.53 -8.83 -3.47
N LEU A 76 1.25 -8.33 -2.47
CA LEU A 76 1.18 -6.95 -2.03
C LEU A 76 2.39 -6.19 -2.53
N TYR A 77 2.14 -5.11 -3.26
CA TYR A 77 3.15 -4.22 -3.81
C TYR A 77 3.03 -2.83 -3.21
N PHE A 78 4.17 -2.19 -2.97
CA PHE A 78 4.24 -0.86 -2.36
C PHE A 78 5.05 0.08 -3.24
N LEU A 79 4.52 1.29 -3.44
CA LEU A 79 5.21 2.37 -4.13
C LEU A 79 5.31 3.58 -3.20
N ASP A 80 6.54 4.02 -2.89
CA ASP A 80 6.77 5.38 -2.41
C ASP A 80 6.62 6.35 -3.58
N LEU A 81 5.45 6.97 -3.66
CA LEU A 81 5.10 7.92 -4.70
C LEU A 81 6.01 9.15 -4.70
N ILE A 82 6.50 9.58 -3.54
CA ILE A 82 7.34 10.78 -3.44
C ILE A 82 8.72 10.51 -4.03
N ALA A 83 9.27 9.31 -3.81
CA ALA A 83 10.53 8.88 -4.38
C ALA A 83 10.41 8.52 -5.88
N HIS A 84 9.30 7.88 -6.29
CA HIS A 84 9.12 7.30 -7.62
C HIS A 84 7.92 7.92 -8.38
N ARG A 85 7.89 9.26 -8.49
CA ARG A 85 6.78 9.98 -9.15
C ARG A 85 6.54 9.56 -10.59
N ALA A 86 7.59 9.32 -11.36
CA ALA A 86 7.49 8.87 -12.74
C ALA A 86 6.75 7.53 -12.83
N VAL A 87 7.13 6.56 -12.00
CA VAL A 87 6.48 5.24 -11.92
C VAL A 87 5.02 5.38 -11.45
N SER A 88 4.75 6.24 -10.49
CA SER A 88 3.38 6.52 -10.01
C SER A 88 2.46 7.09 -11.09
N ASN A 89 2.99 7.93 -11.97
CA ASN A 89 2.26 8.47 -13.12
C ASN A 89 2.07 7.40 -14.19
N LYS A 90 3.11 6.60 -14.47
CA LYS A 90 3.03 5.49 -15.41
C LYS A 90 1.99 4.44 -15.00
N ILE A 91 1.88 4.13 -13.71
CA ILE A 91 0.79 3.29 -13.18
C ILE A 91 -0.59 3.85 -13.55
N ALA A 92 -0.79 5.16 -13.40
CA ALA A 92 -2.06 5.80 -13.71
C ALA A 92 -2.37 5.74 -15.22
N GLU A 93 -1.35 5.93 -16.06
CA GLU A 93 -1.44 5.86 -17.52
C GLU A 93 -1.70 4.43 -18.01
N ASP A 94 -0.82 3.48 -17.68
CA ASP A 94 -0.86 2.09 -18.14
C ASP A 94 -2.14 1.37 -17.70
N LEU A 95 -2.65 1.69 -16.50
CA LEU A 95 -3.86 1.07 -15.95
C LEU A 95 -5.13 1.89 -16.20
N GLY A 96 -5.03 3.07 -16.83
CA GLY A 96 -6.16 3.92 -17.15
C GLY A 96 -6.93 4.44 -15.93
N VAL A 97 -6.25 4.68 -14.81
CA VAL A 97 -6.85 5.16 -13.56
C VAL A 97 -6.43 6.59 -13.23
N ARG A 98 -7.27 7.33 -12.51
CA ARG A 98 -6.85 8.64 -11.98
C ARG A 98 -5.72 8.45 -10.96
N HIS A 99 -4.70 9.29 -11.04
CA HIS A 99 -3.66 9.34 -10.02
C HIS A 99 -4.23 9.84 -8.67
N GLU A 100 -4.08 9.05 -7.62
CA GLU A 100 -4.42 9.43 -6.24
C GLU A 100 -3.35 8.98 -5.23
N SER A 101 -3.38 9.56 -4.02
CA SER A 101 -2.54 9.12 -2.89
C SER A 101 -3.14 9.50 -1.53
N PRO A 102 -3.29 8.56 -0.59
CA PRO A 102 -3.02 7.13 -0.73
C PRO A 102 -4.01 6.50 -1.73
N GLN A 103 -3.57 5.47 -2.45
CA GLN A 103 -4.38 4.75 -3.44
C GLN A 103 -4.04 3.26 -3.39
N LEU A 104 -5.07 2.41 -3.39
CA LEU A 104 -4.96 0.97 -3.56
C LEU A 104 -5.54 0.59 -4.92
N LEU A 105 -4.78 -0.18 -5.70
CA LEU A 105 -5.23 -0.75 -6.98
C LEU A 105 -5.14 -2.26 -6.89
N VAL A 106 -6.24 -2.96 -7.20
CA VAL A 106 -6.31 -4.43 -7.20
C VAL A 106 -6.38 -4.90 -8.65
N LEU A 107 -5.37 -5.66 -9.05
CA LEU A 107 -5.19 -6.16 -10.40
C LEU A 107 -5.50 -7.65 -10.47
N GLN A 108 -6.26 -8.03 -11.51
CA GLN A 108 -6.45 -9.41 -11.92
C GLN A 108 -6.52 -9.47 -13.46
N ASN A 109 -5.87 -10.47 -14.04
CA ASN A 109 -5.75 -10.66 -15.49
C ASN A 109 -5.17 -9.43 -16.20
N GLY A 110 -4.17 -8.77 -15.59
CA GLY A 110 -3.52 -7.57 -16.16
C GLY A 110 -4.35 -6.29 -16.09
N THR A 111 -5.51 -6.30 -15.44
CA THR A 111 -6.44 -5.15 -15.42
C THR A 111 -6.86 -4.79 -14.01
N VAL A 112 -7.19 -3.52 -13.79
CA VAL A 112 -7.75 -3.05 -12.50
C VAL A 112 -9.17 -3.59 -12.34
N LYS A 113 -9.38 -4.43 -11.32
CA LYS A 113 -10.71 -4.92 -10.93
C LYS A 113 -11.33 -4.10 -9.82
N ASN A 114 -10.51 -3.60 -8.91
CA ASN A 114 -10.96 -2.78 -7.81
C ASN A 114 -9.95 -1.67 -7.51
N SER A 115 -10.43 -0.56 -6.98
CA SER A 115 -9.58 0.55 -6.57
C SER A 115 -10.24 1.34 -5.45
N ALA A 116 -9.43 1.85 -4.53
CA ALA A 116 -9.88 2.75 -3.48
C ALA A 116 -8.81 3.79 -3.19
N SER A 117 -9.19 4.92 -2.60
CA SER A 117 -8.25 5.96 -2.18
C SER A 117 -8.63 6.54 -0.84
N HIS A 118 -7.68 7.23 -0.19
CA HIS A 118 -7.91 7.88 1.09
C HIS A 118 -8.52 6.93 2.13
N GLN A 119 -9.65 7.30 2.74
CA GLN A 119 -10.30 6.55 3.82
C GLN A 119 -11.08 5.33 3.32
N ASP A 120 -11.28 5.20 2.00
CA ASP A 120 -12.04 4.09 1.42
C ASP A 120 -11.19 2.82 1.25
N ILE A 121 -9.87 2.94 1.46
CA ILE A 121 -8.94 1.80 1.36
C ILE A 121 -9.16 0.83 2.52
N SER A 122 -9.43 -0.42 2.19
CA SER A 122 -9.54 -1.55 3.10
C SER A 122 -9.05 -2.84 2.43
N ILE A 123 -8.85 -3.91 3.20
CA ILE A 123 -8.60 -5.24 2.66
C ILE A 123 -9.79 -5.80 1.87
N SER A 124 -11.01 -5.29 2.12
CA SER A 124 -12.22 -5.72 1.41
C SER A 124 -12.11 -5.57 -0.11
N GLN A 125 -11.32 -4.61 -0.60
CA GLN A 125 -11.08 -4.45 -2.04
C GLN A 125 -10.36 -5.64 -2.67
N ILE A 126 -9.60 -6.42 -1.88
CA ILE A 126 -8.84 -7.58 -2.34
C ILE A 126 -9.65 -8.88 -2.21
N THR A 127 -10.53 -8.97 -1.20
CA THR A 127 -11.30 -10.19 -0.91
C THR A 127 -12.70 -10.22 -1.52
N ALA A 128 -13.17 -9.11 -2.10
CA ALA A 128 -14.48 -8.97 -2.74
C ALA A 128 -14.60 -9.63 -4.11
#